data_AF-A0A7L0VSY4-F1
#
_entry.id   AF-A0A7L0VSY4-F1
#
_cell.length_a   1.000
_cell.length_b   1.000
_cell.length_c   1.000
_cell.angle_alpha   90.00
_cell.angle_beta   90.00
_cell.angle_gamma   90.00
#
_symmetry.space_group_name_H-M   'P 1'
#
loop_
_entity.id
_entity.type
_entity.pdbx_description
1 polymer ?
#
loop_
_entity_poly.entity_id
_entity_poly.type
_entity_poly.pdbx_seq_one_letter_code
_entity_poly.pdbx_strand_id
1 'polypeptide(L)'
;APLTQEDPKSSRDVSEELSRQLEDILNTYCVDASQENPGEDGGQGDAPEPEEPEKGRSESPRNGEQEPGGPEMNGEKESTKGSEEFRPGEEAGDRDQKKAQEKKKAKGLGKEITLLMQTLNTLSTSEEKLAALCKKYAELLEEHRNSQKQMKILQKKQSQLVQEKDHLQSEHSKAILARSKLESLCRELQRHNRTLKEEGVQRAREEEEKRKEVTSHFQVTLNDIQLQMEQHNERNSKLRQENMELAERLKKLIEQYELREEHIDKVFKHKELQQQLVDAKLQQAQEMLKEAEERHQREKDFLLKEAVESQRMCELMKQQEAHLKQQLALYTEKFEEFQNTLSKSSEVFTTFKQEMEKMTKKIKKLEKETTMYRSRWESSNKALLEMAEE
;
A
#
# COMPACT_ATOMS: atom_id res chain seq x y z
N ALA A 1 -20.52 2.35 12.83
CA ALA A 1 -19.70 1.32 12.18
C ALA A 1 -18.25 1.51 12.66
N PRO A 2 -17.52 0.44 12.96
CA PRO A 2 -16.35 0.50 13.84
C PRO A 2 -15.17 1.20 13.15
N LEU A 3 -14.45 2.00 13.94
CA LEU A 3 -13.14 2.57 13.61
C LEU A 3 -12.18 1.44 13.21
N THR A 4 -11.75 1.42 11.96
CA THR A 4 -10.65 0.59 11.49
C THR A 4 -9.38 1.07 12.19
N GLN A 5 -8.99 0.34 13.24
CA GLN A 5 -7.61 0.31 13.74
C GLN A 5 -6.70 0.05 12.54
N GLU A 6 -5.84 1.01 12.19
CA GLU A 6 -4.69 0.71 11.35
C GLU A 6 -3.90 -0.40 12.05
N ASP A 7 -3.72 -1.52 11.34
CA ASP A 7 -3.04 -2.70 11.85
C ASP A 7 -1.58 -2.32 12.15
N PRO A 8 -1.16 -2.18 13.42
CA PRO A 8 0.21 -1.78 13.77
C PRO A 8 1.24 -2.85 13.38
N LYS A 9 0.77 -4.01 12.91
CA LYS A 9 1.58 -5.10 12.38
C LYS A 9 2.33 -4.72 11.11
N SER A 10 1.78 -3.87 10.24
CA SER A 10 2.43 -3.53 8.97
C SER A 10 3.68 -2.67 9.14
N SER A 11 3.67 -1.66 10.02
CA SER A 11 4.87 -0.86 10.28
C SER A 11 5.87 -1.59 11.17
N ARG A 12 5.37 -2.51 12.01
CA ARG A 12 6.18 -3.34 12.89
C ARG A 12 6.95 -4.42 12.10
N ASP A 13 6.33 -5.00 11.07
CA ASP A 13 6.99 -5.93 10.12
C ASP A 13 8.16 -5.25 9.42
N VAL A 14 7.97 -4.04 8.87
CA VAL A 14 9.04 -3.34 8.13
C VAL A 14 10.18 -2.93 9.05
N SER A 15 9.88 -2.49 10.28
CA SER A 15 10.91 -2.13 11.27
C SER A 15 11.65 -3.35 11.82
N GLU A 16 10.99 -4.50 11.99
CA GLU A 16 11.60 -5.75 12.43
C GLU A 16 12.43 -6.39 11.31
N GLU A 17 11.98 -6.34 10.06
CA GLU A 17 12.73 -6.76 8.86
C GLU A 17 14.00 -5.94 8.70
N LEU A 18 13.91 -4.62 8.85
CA LEU A 18 15.06 -3.73 8.75
C LEU A 18 16.05 -3.93 9.90
N SER A 19 15.54 -4.21 11.10
CA SER A 19 16.38 -4.55 12.26
C SER A 19 17.12 -5.88 12.03
N ARG A 20 16.45 -6.89 11.46
CA ARG A 20 17.06 -8.16 11.07
C ARG A 20 18.14 -7.97 10.00
N GLN A 21 17.88 -7.16 8.98
CA GLN A 21 18.87 -6.87 7.94
C GLN A 21 20.10 -6.16 8.52
N LEU A 22 19.92 -5.21 9.44
CA LEU A 22 21.03 -4.54 10.12
C LEU A 22 21.82 -5.50 11.02
N GLU A 23 21.14 -6.41 11.71
CA GLU A 23 21.76 -7.42 12.58
C GLU A 23 22.53 -8.48 11.78
N ASP A 24 22.04 -8.89 10.60
CA ASP A 24 22.77 -9.77 9.68
C ASP A 24 24.03 -9.11 9.12
N ILE A 25 23.99 -7.81 8.81
CA ILE A 25 25.18 -7.05 8.38
C ILE A 25 26.22 -6.99 9.50
N LEU A 26 25.78 -6.67 10.72
CA LEU A 26 26.64 -6.65 11.90
C LEU A 26 27.25 -8.04 12.16
N ASN A 27 26.46 -9.10 12.07
CA ASN A 27 26.96 -10.46 12.30
C ASN A 27 27.93 -10.94 11.20
N THR A 28 27.70 -10.56 9.95
CA THR A 28 28.56 -10.97 8.82
C THR A 28 29.93 -10.29 8.85
N TYR A 29 30.01 -9.06 9.35
CA TYR A 29 31.22 -8.23 9.24
C TYR A 29 31.85 -7.81 10.57
N CYS A 30 31.16 -7.93 11.72
CA CYS A 30 31.74 -7.63 13.05
C CYS A 30 32.14 -8.86 13.88
N VAL A 31 31.77 -10.08 13.50
CA VAL A 31 32.17 -11.29 14.25
C VAL A 31 33.68 -11.55 14.14
N ASP A 32 34.32 -11.19 13.04
CA ASP A 32 35.78 -11.37 12.84
C ASP A 32 36.63 -10.40 13.67
N ALA A 33 36.09 -9.28 14.14
CA ALA A 33 36.83 -8.29 14.93
C ALA A 33 37.05 -8.72 16.40
N SER A 34 36.38 -9.78 16.85
CA SER A 34 36.41 -10.21 18.26
C SER A 34 37.36 -11.37 18.55
N GLN A 35 38.01 -11.97 17.53
CA GLN A 35 38.96 -13.08 17.72
C GLN A 35 40.45 -12.70 17.56
N GLU A 36 40.78 -11.50 17.07
CA GLU A 36 42.18 -11.04 16.94
C GLU A 36 42.58 -10.03 18.04
N ASN A 37 42.75 -10.53 19.27
CA ASN A 37 43.74 -10.10 20.29
C ASN A 37 43.27 -10.46 21.72
N PRO A 38 44.11 -11.18 22.47
CA PRO A 38 44.70 -10.53 23.64
C PRO A 38 46.22 -10.71 23.65
N GLY A 39 46.92 -9.59 23.59
CA GLY A 39 48.35 -9.52 23.85
C GLY A 39 48.69 -9.75 25.32
N GLU A 40 49.76 -10.52 25.51
CA GLU A 40 50.79 -10.40 26.55
C GLU A 40 50.37 -9.95 27.97
N ASP A 41 50.26 -10.92 28.88
CA ASP A 41 50.74 -10.74 30.25
C ASP A 41 51.54 -11.99 30.68
N GLY A 42 52.69 -11.75 31.30
CA GLY A 42 53.68 -12.77 31.63
C GLY A 42 53.39 -13.43 32.98
N GLY A 43 53.50 -14.76 33.03
CA GLY A 43 53.40 -15.49 34.30
C GLY A 43 53.35 -17.01 34.17
N GLN A 44 54.53 -17.61 34.01
CA GLN A 44 54.98 -18.88 34.62
C GLN A 44 53.94 -19.98 34.95
N GLY A 45 54.09 -21.16 34.32
CA GLY A 45 53.70 -22.43 34.95
C GLY A 45 53.04 -23.48 34.06
N ASP A 46 53.84 -24.52 33.78
CA ASP A 46 53.49 -25.90 33.46
C ASP A 46 52.87 -26.31 32.10
N ALA A 47 53.53 -27.31 31.53
CA ALA A 47 53.15 -28.11 30.38
C ALA A 47 51.92 -28.99 30.68
N PRO A 48 51.21 -29.54 29.67
CA PRO A 48 51.75 -30.72 28.98
C PRO A 48 51.44 -30.81 27.46
N GLU A 49 52.31 -31.50 26.74
CA GLU A 49 52.05 -32.23 25.47
C GLU A 49 50.86 -33.24 25.65
N PRO A 50 50.21 -33.80 24.59
CA PRO A 50 50.86 -34.30 23.35
C PRO A 50 50.02 -34.29 22.04
N GLU A 51 50.67 -34.83 21.00
CA GLU A 51 50.16 -35.57 19.82
C GLU A 51 49.99 -34.85 18.46
N GLU A 52 50.92 -35.18 17.55
CA GLU A 52 50.69 -35.22 16.09
C GLU A 52 49.66 -36.33 15.73
N PRO A 53 49.10 -36.32 14.50
CA PRO A 53 49.76 -37.15 13.47
C PRO A 53 49.76 -36.59 12.03
N GLU A 54 50.89 -36.84 11.37
CA GLU A 54 51.09 -37.36 10.00
C GLU A 54 50.37 -36.80 8.75
N LYS A 55 51.24 -36.39 7.81
CA LYS A 55 51.32 -36.74 6.37
C LYS A 55 50.07 -36.65 5.46
N GLY A 56 50.22 -35.81 4.43
CA GLY A 56 49.60 -36.01 3.11
C GLY A 56 50.51 -35.48 1.99
N ARG A 57 51.15 -36.38 1.26
CA ARG A 57 51.88 -36.16 -0.01
C ARG A 57 50.90 -36.19 -1.19
N SER A 58 51.05 -35.26 -2.14
CA SER A 58 50.82 -35.49 -3.59
C SER A 58 51.24 -34.24 -4.37
N GLU A 59 52.39 -34.27 -5.04
CA GLU A 59 52.58 -34.59 -6.48
C GLU A 59 52.10 -33.50 -7.45
N SER A 60 53.06 -32.91 -8.16
CA SER A 60 52.86 -32.16 -9.40
C SER A 60 52.17 -33.00 -10.48
N PRO A 61 51.71 -32.36 -11.57
CA PRO A 61 52.50 -32.55 -12.78
C PRO A 61 52.72 -31.27 -13.59
N ARG A 62 53.70 -31.41 -14.48
CA ARG A 62 54.35 -30.42 -15.34
C ARG A 62 53.78 -30.54 -16.77
N ASN A 63 53.86 -29.42 -17.50
CA ASN A 63 54.26 -29.27 -18.93
C ASN A 63 53.20 -28.92 -20.01
N GLY A 64 53.58 -27.95 -20.86
CA GLY A 64 53.08 -27.71 -22.25
C GLY A 64 52.70 -26.24 -22.55
N GLU A 65 53.65 -25.38 -22.98
CA GLU A 65 53.78 -24.76 -24.34
C GLU A 65 52.71 -23.68 -24.64
N GLN A 66 52.94 -22.46 -25.18
CA GLN A 66 53.84 -21.94 -26.21
C GLN A 66 53.86 -20.38 -26.17
N GLU A 67 54.99 -19.76 -26.54
CA GLU A 67 55.19 -18.33 -26.94
C GLU A 67 54.41 -17.99 -28.25
N PRO A 68 54.26 -16.71 -28.74
CA PRO A 68 55.28 -15.65 -28.69
C PRO A 68 54.83 -14.16 -28.61
N GLY A 69 55.79 -13.26 -28.38
CA GLY A 69 55.71 -11.85 -28.82
C GLY A 69 56.57 -10.85 -28.03
N GLY A 70 57.69 -10.40 -28.62
CA GLY A 70 58.50 -9.25 -28.13
C GLY A 70 57.88 -7.87 -28.48
N PRO A 71 58.63 -6.73 -28.43
CA PRO A 71 60.08 -6.57 -28.20
C PRO A 71 60.53 -5.34 -27.34
N GLU A 72 61.87 -5.16 -27.25
CA GLU A 72 62.67 -3.92 -27.12
C GLU A 72 62.80 -3.16 -25.76
N MET A 73 64.02 -3.06 -25.17
CA MET A 73 65.07 -2.04 -25.47
C MET A 73 66.21 -1.98 -24.41
N ASN A 74 67.44 -1.93 -24.95
CA ASN A 74 68.65 -1.16 -24.56
C ASN A 74 69.53 -1.35 -23.30
N GLY A 75 70.85 -1.35 -23.58
CA GLY A 75 71.98 -0.85 -22.76
C GLY A 75 72.69 -1.89 -21.89
N GLU A 76 74.01 -2.04 -21.77
CA GLU A 76 75.22 -1.35 -22.26
C GLU A 76 76.40 -2.36 -22.19
N LYS A 77 77.49 -2.06 -22.91
CA LYS A 77 78.78 -2.76 -22.85
C LYS A 77 79.48 -2.51 -21.51
N GLU A 78 80.14 -3.52 -20.96
CA GLU A 78 81.57 -3.42 -20.64
C GLU A 78 82.23 -4.79 -20.35
N SER A 79 83.53 -4.80 -20.61
CA SER A 79 84.44 -5.93 -20.76
C SER A 79 85.22 -6.26 -19.49
N THR A 80 85.53 -7.54 -19.23
CA THR A 80 86.85 -7.93 -18.67
C THR A 80 87.17 -9.42 -18.85
N LYS A 81 88.44 -9.70 -19.20
CA LYS A 81 89.10 -11.01 -19.38
C LYS A 81 89.73 -11.52 -18.07
N GLY A 82 89.95 -12.84 -18.02
CA GLY A 82 90.99 -13.52 -17.23
C GLY A 82 90.42 -14.51 -16.20
N SER A 83 90.89 -15.75 -16.01
CA SER A 83 92.08 -16.46 -16.50
C SER A 83 91.91 -17.97 -16.27
N GLU A 84 92.60 -18.75 -17.11
CA GLU A 84 92.98 -20.18 -17.08
C GLU A 84 93.60 -20.63 -15.72
N GLU A 85 93.86 -21.89 -15.35
CA GLU A 85 93.91 -23.24 -15.94
C GLU A 85 94.13 -24.24 -14.78
N PHE A 86 93.76 -25.52 -14.90
CA PHE A 86 94.46 -26.60 -14.19
C PHE A 86 94.45 -27.88 -15.03
N ARG A 87 95.63 -28.29 -15.53
CA ARG A 87 95.90 -29.64 -16.03
C ARG A 87 96.99 -30.28 -15.17
N PRO A 88 96.83 -31.55 -14.75
CA PRO A 88 97.88 -32.33 -14.12
C PRO A 88 98.59 -33.24 -15.14
N GLY A 89 99.91 -33.35 -15.04
CA GLY A 89 100.63 -34.50 -15.56
C GLY A 89 101.97 -34.21 -16.23
N GLU A 90 103.06 -34.36 -15.47
CA GLU A 90 104.38 -34.71 -16.02
C GLU A 90 105.14 -35.59 -14.99
N GLU A 91 104.86 -36.90 -15.00
CA GLU A 91 105.71 -37.93 -14.34
C GLU A 91 106.65 -38.63 -15.36
N ALA A 92 106.85 -38.08 -16.56
CA ALA A 92 107.61 -38.74 -17.63
C ALA A 92 109.10 -38.34 -17.73
N GLY A 93 109.56 -37.32 -16.97
CA GLY A 93 110.93 -36.78 -17.10
C GLY A 93 112.01 -37.43 -16.23
N ASP A 94 111.63 -38.23 -15.21
CA ASP A 94 112.56 -38.59 -14.13
C ASP A 94 113.56 -39.70 -14.51
N ARG A 95 113.26 -40.54 -15.53
CA ARG A 95 114.14 -41.65 -15.89
C ARG A 95 115.36 -41.27 -16.74
N ASP A 96 115.25 -40.26 -17.60
CA ASP A 96 116.36 -39.85 -18.49
C ASP A 96 117.31 -38.83 -17.84
N GLN A 97 116.80 -37.95 -16.96
CA GLN A 97 117.65 -36.99 -16.25
C GLN A 97 118.57 -37.69 -15.23
N LYS A 98 118.10 -38.77 -14.60
CA LYS A 98 118.87 -39.55 -13.61
C LYS A 98 120.11 -40.21 -14.21
N LYS A 99 120.02 -40.76 -15.43
CA LYS A 99 121.16 -41.35 -16.16
C LYS A 99 122.18 -40.29 -16.62
N ALA A 100 121.74 -39.11 -17.02
CA ALA A 100 122.63 -38.01 -17.43
C ALA A 100 123.39 -37.40 -16.24
N GLN A 101 122.74 -37.33 -15.06
CA GLN A 101 123.36 -36.83 -13.84
C GLN A 101 124.43 -37.78 -13.29
N GLU A 102 124.20 -39.10 -13.33
CA GLU A 102 125.20 -40.09 -12.94
C GLU A 102 126.45 -40.05 -13.84
N LYS A 103 126.28 -39.89 -15.17
CA LYS A 103 127.40 -39.74 -16.11
C LYS A 103 128.24 -38.48 -15.86
N LYS A 104 127.63 -37.38 -15.39
CA LYS A 104 128.35 -36.14 -15.01
C LYS A 104 129.08 -36.29 -13.67
N LYS A 105 128.48 -36.95 -12.66
CA LYS A 105 129.13 -37.25 -11.38
C LYS A 105 130.35 -38.17 -11.57
N ALA A 106 130.24 -39.20 -12.42
CA ALA A 106 131.36 -40.08 -12.75
C ALA A 106 132.53 -39.36 -13.44
N LYS A 107 132.25 -38.43 -14.36
CA LYS A 107 133.29 -37.59 -15.01
C LYS A 107 133.92 -36.55 -14.06
N GLY A 108 133.17 -36.03 -13.09
CA GLY A 108 133.68 -35.11 -12.06
C GLY A 108 134.65 -35.81 -11.10
N LEU A 109 134.27 -36.99 -10.62
CA LEU A 109 135.11 -37.85 -9.77
C LEU A 109 136.43 -38.19 -10.45
N GLY A 110 136.44 -38.52 -11.75
CA GLY A 110 137.67 -38.80 -12.49
C GLY A 110 138.68 -37.63 -12.51
N LYS A 111 138.20 -36.39 -12.59
CA LYS A 111 139.05 -35.19 -12.56
C LYS A 111 139.61 -34.92 -11.17
N GLU A 112 138.80 -35.08 -10.12
CA GLU A 112 139.26 -34.96 -8.72
C GLU A 112 140.29 -36.03 -8.35
N ILE A 113 140.10 -37.26 -8.81
CA ILE A 113 141.07 -38.36 -8.61
C ILE A 113 142.42 -38.01 -9.26
N THR A 114 142.40 -37.42 -10.46
CA THR A 114 143.63 -37.03 -11.18
C THR A 114 144.36 -35.90 -10.44
N LEU A 115 143.62 -34.89 -9.96
CA LEU A 115 144.17 -33.77 -9.20
C LEU A 115 144.74 -34.21 -7.84
N LEU A 116 144.07 -35.15 -7.16
CA LEU A 116 144.56 -35.74 -5.92
C LEU A 116 145.87 -36.52 -6.16
N MET A 117 145.93 -37.31 -7.23
CA MET A 117 147.13 -38.08 -7.59
C MET A 117 148.33 -37.17 -7.89
N GLN A 118 148.12 -36.05 -8.60
CA GLN A 118 149.17 -35.05 -8.84
C GLN A 118 149.68 -34.42 -7.54
N THR A 119 148.77 -34.06 -6.62
CA THR A 119 149.11 -33.47 -5.32
C THR A 119 149.88 -34.44 -4.43
N LEU A 120 149.58 -35.74 -4.51
CA LEU A 120 150.32 -36.78 -3.80
C LEU A 120 151.70 -37.00 -4.42
N ASN A 121 151.87 -36.89 -5.74
CA ASN A 121 153.16 -37.06 -6.40
C ASN A 121 154.18 -35.96 -6.09
N THR A 122 153.74 -34.77 -5.67
CA THR A 122 154.61 -33.67 -5.22
C THR A 122 155.14 -33.83 -3.79
N LEU A 123 154.70 -34.86 -3.05
CA LEU A 123 155.17 -35.16 -1.69
C LEU A 123 156.24 -36.24 -1.76
N SER A 124 157.42 -35.99 -1.16
CA SER A 124 158.61 -36.83 -1.37
C SER A 124 158.65 -38.08 -0.48
N THR A 125 157.95 -38.07 0.66
CA THR A 125 157.92 -39.20 1.59
C THR A 125 156.57 -39.93 1.56
N SER A 126 156.59 -41.24 1.79
CA SER A 126 155.36 -42.06 1.88
C SER A 126 154.45 -41.61 3.01
N GLU A 127 155.02 -41.06 4.09
CA GLU A 127 154.31 -40.55 5.27
C GLU A 127 153.53 -39.25 4.97
N GLU A 128 154.11 -38.31 4.21
CA GLU A 128 153.42 -37.08 3.79
C GLU A 128 152.25 -37.36 2.84
N LYS A 129 152.43 -38.30 1.89
CA LYS A 129 151.34 -38.74 1.00
C LYS A 129 150.18 -39.34 1.79
N LEU A 130 150.50 -40.16 2.79
CA LEU A 130 149.50 -40.75 3.67
C LEU A 130 148.78 -39.67 4.49
N ALA A 131 149.51 -38.71 5.06
CA ALA A 131 148.93 -37.61 5.82
C ALA A 131 148.00 -36.72 4.98
N ALA A 132 148.38 -36.39 3.73
CA ALA A 132 147.54 -35.65 2.81
C ALA A 132 146.26 -36.40 2.42
N LEU A 133 146.37 -37.72 2.22
CA LEU A 133 145.23 -38.59 1.91
C LEU A 133 144.29 -38.74 3.12
N CYS A 134 144.84 -38.89 4.33
CA CYS A 134 144.09 -38.87 5.59
C CYS A 134 143.36 -37.53 5.80
N LYS A 135 144.02 -36.39 5.51
CA LYS A 135 143.40 -35.06 5.57
C LYS A 135 142.25 -34.93 4.58
N LYS A 136 142.44 -35.34 3.33
CA LYS A 136 141.39 -35.32 2.31
C LYS A 136 140.21 -36.23 2.66
N TYR A 137 140.48 -37.40 3.22
CA TYR A 137 139.45 -38.30 3.71
C TYR A 137 138.68 -37.70 4.90
N ALA A 138 139.37 -37.01 5.81
CA ALA A 138 138.74 -36.29 6.93
C ALA A 138 137.85 -35.13 6.45
N GLU A 139 138.32 -34.32 5.49
CA GLU A 139 137.54 -33.25 4.84
C GLU A 139 136.27 -33.82 4.18
N LEU A 140 136.40 -34.94 3.44
CA LEU A 140 135.26 -35.59 2.79
C LEU A 140 134.26 -36.17 3.80
N LEU A 141 134.75 -36.77 4.89
CA LEU A 141 133.90 -37.25 5.98
C LEU A 141 133.16 -36.09 6.67
N GLU A 142 133.81 -34.95 6.86
CA GLU A 142 133.20 -33.75 7.42
C GLU A 142 132.16 -33.15 6.48
N GLU A 143 132.44 -33.06 5.18
CA GLU A 143 131.48 -32.62 4.16
C GLU A 143 130.28 -33.56 4.06
N HIS A 144 130.50 -34.88 4.12
CA HIS A 144 129.42 -35.86 4.18
C HIS A 144 128.59 -35.71 5.45
N ARG A 145 129.21 -35.52 6.62
CA ARG A 145 128.51 -35.23 7.88
C ARG A 145 127.70 -33.94 7.81
N ASN A 146 128.25 -32.89 7.21
CA ASN A 146 127.57 -31.59 7.04
C ASN A 146 126.40 -31.70 6.04
N SER A 147 126.59 -32.36 4.91
CA SER A 147 125.53 -32.65 3.93
C SER A 147 124.43 -33.52 4.54
N GLN A 148 124.78 -34.50 5.38
CA GLN A 148 123.81 -35.34 6.08
C GLN A 148 123.01 -34.54 7.11
N LYS A 149 123.64 -33.62 7.86
CA LYS A 149 122.92 -32.68 8.74
C LYS A 149 121.97 -31.79 7.94
N GLN A 150 122.45 -31.22 6.82
CA GLN A 150 121.64 -30.37 5.95
C GLN A 150 120.44 -31.14 5.38
N MET A 151 120.64 -32.38 4.94
CA MET A 151 119.57 -33.25 4.44
C MET A 151 118.54 -33.54 5.53
N LYS A 152 118.94 -33.83 6.77
CA LYS A 152 118.01 -33.99 7.90
C LYS A 152 117.21 -32.72 8.19
N ILE A 153 117.84 -31.54 8.13
CA ILE A 153 117.16 -30.25 8.33
C ILE A 153 116.14 -30.01 7.22
N LEU A 154 116.54 -30.21 5.96
CA LEU A 154 115.66 -30.05 4.80
C LEU A 154 114.52 -31.05 4.83
N GLN A 155 114.76 -32.30 5.22
CA GLN A 155 113.72 -33.32 5.37
C GLN A 155 112.72 -32.94 6.46
N LYS A 156 113.18 -32.42 7.60
CA LYS A 156 112.29 -31.90 8.65
C LYS A 156 111.46 -30.71 8.15
N LYS A 157 112.09 -29.77 7.43
CA LYS A 157 111.40 -28.62 6.82
C LYS A 157 110.37 -29.05 5.78
N GLN A 158 110.68 -30.05 4.96
CA GLN A 158 109.75 -30.65 4.02
C GLN A 158 108.54 -31.26 4.74
N SER A 159 108.76 -32.04 5.80
CA SER A 159 107.68 -32.61 6.60
C SER A 159 106.80 -31.53 7.25
N GLN A 160 107.39 -30.44 7.72
CA GLN A 160 106.65 -29.30 8.29
C GLN A 160 105.82 -28.60 7.22
N LEU A 161 106.38 -28.32 6.05
CA LEU A 161 105.66 -27.69 4.94
C LEU A 161 104.50 -28.56 4.43
N VAL A 162 104.66 -29.89 4.41
CA VAL A 162 103.57 -30.81 4.05
C VAL A 162 102.43 -30.72 5.08
N GLN A 163 102.76 -30.75 6.38
CA GLN A 163 101.76 -30.62 7.45
C GLN A 163 101.03 -29.26 7.39
N GLU A 164 101.77 -28.17 7.16
CA GLU A 164 101.19 -26.83 7.02
C GLU A 164 100.29 -26.73 5.79
N LYS A 165 100.71 -27.29 4.65
CA LYS A 165 99.92 -27.35 3.42
C LYS A 165 98.62 -28.15 3.63
N ASP A 166 98.69 -29.31 4.29
CA ASP A 166 97.49 -30.12 4.59
C ASP A 166 96.56 -29.40 5.59
N HIS A 167 97.13 -28.71 6.58
CA HIS A 167 96.37 -27.90 7.54
C HIS A 167 95.63 -26.75 6.84
N LEU A 168 96.33 -25.95 6.02
CA LEU A 168 95.74 -24.87 5.24
C LEU A 168 94.68 -25.38 4.25
N GLN A 169 94.90 -26.54 3.64
CA GLN A 169 93.93 -27.17 2.76
C GLN A 169 92.65 -27.56 3.52
N SER A 170 92.77 -28.12 4.73
CA SER A 170 91.61 -28.42 5.59
C SER A 170 90.84 -27.16 5.99
N GLU A 171 91.54 -26.11 6.42
CA GLU A 171 90.93 -24.83 6.76
C GLU A 171 90.24 -24.18 5.55
N HIS A 172 90.85 -24.25 4.37
CA HIS A 172 90.23 -23.77 3.14
C HIS A 172 88.94 -24.54 2.80
N SER A 173 88.94 -25.87 2.93
CA SER A 173 87.72 -26.68 2.74
C SER A 173 86.62 -26.30 3.74
N LYS A 174 86.96 -26.06 5.02
CA LYS A 174 85.99 -25.59 6.03
C LYS A 174 85.44 -24.20 5.68
N ALA A 175 86.29 -23.28 5.23
CA ALA A 175 85.88 -21.95 4.81
C ALA A 175 84.91 -21.98 3.62
N ILE A 176 85.15 -22.86 2.62
CA ILE A 176 84.23 -23.06 1.49
C ILE A 176 82.86 -23.55 1.97
N LEU A 177 82.82 -24.54 2.88
CA LEU A 177 81.57 -25.05 3.43
C LEU A 177 80.81 -23.98 4.22
N ALA A 178 81.50 -23.19 5.04
CA ALA A 178 80.90 -22.08 5.76
C ALA A 178 80.34 -21.02 4.80
N ARG A 179 81.10 -20.69 3.74
CA ARG A 179 80.65 -19.76 2.69
C ARG A 179 79.39 -20.25 2.00
N SER A 180 79.35 -21.53 1.61
CA SER A 180 78.18 -22.15 0.96
C SER A 180 76.94 -22.11 1.86
N LYS A 181 77.10 -22.40 3.16
CA LYS A 181 76.00 -22.29 4.15
C LYS A 181 75.48 -20.86 4.28
N LEU A 182 76.38 -19.87 4.38
CA LEU A 182 76.01 -18.46 4.46
C LEU A 182 75.32 -17.98 3.17
N GLU A 183 75.81 -18.39 2.00
CA GLU A 183 75.17 -18.08 0.72
C GLU A 183 73.75 -18.67 0.63
N SER A 184 73.54 -19.92 1.10
CA SER A 184 72.21 -20.53 1.15
C SER A 184 71.27 -19.77 2.08
N LEU A 185 71.73 -19.46 3.30
CA LEU A 185 70.93 -18.73 4.29
C LEU A 185 70.58 -17.32 3.78
N CYS A 186 71.51 -16.62 3.15
CA CYS A 186 71.24 -15.32 2.52
C CYS A 186 70.19 -15.42 1.42
N ARG A 187 70.23 -16.47 0.59
CA ARG A 187 69.21 -16.69 -0.46
C ARG A 187 67.84 -16.99 0.15
N GLU A 188 67.77 -17.83 1.18
CA GLU A 188 66.53 -18.13 1.89
C GLU A 188 65.94 -16.90 2.58
N LEU A 189 66.78 -16.13 3.28
CA LEU A 189 66.36 -14.89 3.92
C LEU A 189 65.86 -13.88 2.89
N GLN A 190 66.52 -13.77 1.72
CA GLN A 190 66.05 -12.92 0.62
C GLN A 190 64.72 -13.39 0.04
N ARG A 191 64.48 -14.71 -0.09
CA ARG A 191 63.18 -15.24 -0.52
C ARG A 191 62.10 -14.92 0.51
N HIS A 192 62.34 -15.21 1.78
CA HIS A 192 61.38 -14.94 2.85
C HIS A 192 61.04 -13.44 2.95
N ASN A 193 62.02 -12.54 2.77
CA ASN A 193 61.76 -11.10 2.74
C ASN A 193 60.92 -10.67 1.53
N ARG A 194 61.07 -11.31 0.37
CA ARG A 194 60.22 -11.03 -0.80
C ARG A 194 58.80 -11.54 -0.56
N THR A 195 58.65 -12.79 -0.12
CA THR A 195 57.34 -13.37 0.19
C THR A 195 56.61 -12.56 1.25
N LEU A 196 57.28 -12.17 2.33
CA LEU A 196 56.65 -11.36 3.39
C LEU A 196 56.23 -9.97 2.90
N LYS A 197 56.98 -9.36 1.98
CA LYS A 197 56.56 -8.12 1.32
C LYS A 197 55.34 -8.33 0.42
N GLU A 198 55.35 -9.40 -0.37
CA GLU A 198 54.24 -9.75 -1.28
C GLU A 198 52.96 -10.05 -0.48
N GLU A 199 53.04 -10.85 0.59
CA GLU A 199 51.95 -11.13 1.51
C GLU A 199 51.45 -9.88 2.24
N GLY A 200 52.36 -8.97 2.64
CA GLY A 200 51.98 -7.69 3.25
C GLY A 200 51.19 -6.80 2.29
N VAL A 201 51.61 -6.71 1.02
CA VAL A 201 50.89 -5.99 -0.02
C VAL A 201 49.55 -6.66 -0.33
N GLN A 202 49.54 -7.98 -0.40
CA GLN A 202 48.33 -8.75 -0.69
C GLN A 202 47.29 -8.61 0.44
N ARG A 203 47.70 -8.75 1.71
CA ARG A 203 46.81 -8.49 2.86
C ARG A 203 46.26 -7.08 2.87
N ALA A 204 47.08 -6.07 2.56
CA ALA A 204 46.61 -4.69 2.49
C ALA A 204 45.54 -4.49 1.39
N ARG A 205 45.66 -5.19 0.26
CA ARG A 205 44.64 -5.15 -0.80
C ARG A 205 43.34 -5.82 -0.38
N GLU A 206 43.43 -6.98 0.27
CA GLU A 206 42.26 -7.72 0.76
C GLU A 206 41.51 -6.95 1.84
N GLU A 207 42.21 -6.31 2.78
CA GLU A 207 41.58 -5.45 3.80
C GLU A 207 40.89 -4.23 3.17
N GLU A 208 41.51 -3.62 2.15
CA GLU A 208 40.94 -2.51 1.40
C GLU A 208 39.67 -2.94 0.62
N GLU A 209 39.66 -4.13 0.01
CA GLU A 209 38.48 -4.69 -0.65
C GLU A 209 37.36 -4.98 0.35
N LYS A 210 37.65 -5.60 1.50
CA LYS A 210 36.66 -5.79 2.58
C LYS A 210 36.06 -4.46 3.04
N ARG A 211 36.89 -3.42 3.21
CA ARG A 211 36.40 -2.06 3.54
C ARG A 211 35.45 -1.52 2.49
N LYS A 212 35.76 -1.70 1.20
CA LYS A 212 34.89 -1.26 0.09
C LYS A 212 33.58 -2.03 0.06
N GLU A 213 33.61 -3.34 0.27
CA GLU A 213 32.41 -4.17 0.32
C GLU A 213 31.49 -3.75 1.48
N VAL A 214 32.03 -3.58 2.69
CA VAL A 214 31.25 -3.12 3.85
C VAL A 214 30.65 -1.74 3.59
N THR A 215 31.43 -0.81 3.04
CA THR A 215 30.95 0.54 2.71
C THR A 215 29.85 0.51 1.66
N SER A 216 30.03 -0.29 0.60
CA SER A 216 29.05 -0.49 -0.46
C SER A 216 27.75 -1.08 0.10
N HIS A 217 27.86 -2.14 0.91
CA HIS A 217 26.71 -2.76 1.54
C HIS A 217 25.95 -1.77 2.42
N PHE A 218 26.64 -1.01 3.26
CA PHE A 218 26.01 0.00 4.12
C PHE A 218 25.29 1.06 3.28
N GLN A 219 25.90 1.52 2.18
CA GLN A 219 25.28 2.49 1.28
C GLN A 219 24.03 1.93 0.58
N VAL A 220 24.06 0.67 0.13
CA VAL A 220 22.89 -0.01 -0.47
C VAL A 220 21.76 -0.10 0.55
N THR A 221 22.04 -0.60 1.76
CA THR A 221 21.02 -0.70 2.82
C THR A 221 20.44 0.65 3.19
N LEU A 222 21.25 1.71 3.26
CA LEU A 222 20.76 3.06 3.54
C LEU A 222 19.84 3.57 2.43
N ASN A 223 20.19 3.33 1.16
CA ASN A 223 19.34 3.67 0.02
C ASN A 223 18.02 2.88 0.04
N ASP A 224 18.05 1.60 0.41
CA ASP A 224 16.84 0.78 0.52
C ASP A 224 15.91 1.29 1.63
N ILE A 225 16.46 1.72 2.78
CA ILE A 225 15.70 2.38 3.85
C ILE A 225 15.04 3.66 3.35
N GLN A 226 15.80 4.50 2.63
CA GLN A 226 15.27 5.74 2.06
C GLN A 226 14.13 5.45 1.09
N LEU A 227 14.32 4.49 0.19
CA LEU A 227 13.31 4.07 -0.77
C LEU A 227 12.05 3.54 -0.08
N GLN A 228 12.19 2.73 0.97
CA GLN A 228 11.06 2.26 1.76
C GLN A 228 10.31 3.41 2.44
N MET A 229 11.03 4.39 3.00
CA MET A 229 10.42 5.56 3.64
C MET A 229 9.66 6.44 2.63
N GLU A 230 10.23 6.63 1.44
CA GLU A 230 9.58 7.34 0.33
C GLU A 230 8.32 6.62 -0.14
N GLN A 231 8.40 5.30 -0.38
CA GLN A 231 7.24 4.50 -0.76
C GLN A 231 6.15 4.52 0.32
N HIS A 232 6.52 4.46 1.60
CA HIS A 232 5.57 4.57 2.70
C HIS A 232 4.88 5.94 2.70
N ASN A 233 5.64 7.03 2.55
CA ASN A 233 5.09 8.38 2.44
C ASN A 233 4.15 8.52 1.22
N GLU A 234 4.51 7.93 0.08
CA GLU A 234 3.70 7.98 -1.13
C GLU A 234 2.39 7.20 -0.96
N ARG A 235 2.43 5.99 -0.37
CA ARG A 235 1.23 5.21 -0.02
C ARG A 235 0.34 5.99 0.95
N ASN A 236 0.93 6.60 1.98
CA ASN A 236 0.19 7.37 2.97
C ASN A 236 -0.46 8.62 2.34
N SER A 237 0.25 9.31 1.44
CA SER A 237 -0.29 10.44 0.67
C SER A 237 -1.48 10.01 -0.21
N LYS A 238 -1.37 8.87 -0.91
CA LYS A 238 -2.48 8.29 -1.70
C LYS A 238 -3.70 7.97 -0.82
N LEU A 239 -3.50 7.33 0.32
CA LEU A 239 -4.60 7.05 1.27
C LEU A 239 -5.27 8.33 1.78
N ARG A 240 -4.51 9.40 2.05
CA ARG A 240 -5.10 10.70 2.43
C ARG A 240 -5.92 11.30 1.30
N GLN A 241 -5.42 11.22 0.06
CA GLN A 241 -6.15 11.69 -1.12
C GLN A 241 -7.45 10.90 -1.33
N GLU A 242 -7.40 9.57 -1.28
CA GLU A 242 -8.58 8.71 -1.43
C GLU A 242 -9.63 8.99 -0.35
N ASN A 243 -9.20 9.18 0.91
CA ASN A 243 -10.10 9.58 1.99
C ASN A 243 -10.75 10.95 1.73
N MET A 244 -9.99 11.91 1.22
CA MET A 244 -10.52 13.24 0.87
C MET A 244 -11.55 13.14 -0.27
N GLU A 245 -11.27 12.36 -1.31
CA GLU A 245 -12.20 12.11 -2.41
C GLU A 245 -13.48 11.39 -1.93
N LEU A 246 -13.35 10.43 -1.02
CA LEU A 246 -14.49 9.72 -0.45
C LEU A 246 -15.34 10.64 0.41
N ALA A 247 -14.73 11.49 1.23
CA ALA A 247 -15.43 12.51 2.00
C ALA A 247 -16.16 13.51 1.10
N GLU A 248 -15.55 13.93 -0.01
CA GLU A 248 -16.20 14.82 -0.98
C GLU A 248 -17.38 14.13 -1.68
N ARG A 249 -17.26 12.85 -2.03
CA ARG A 249 -18.39 12.06 -2.58
C ARG A 249 -19.53 11.93 -1.58
N LEU A 250 -19.24 11.65 -0.32
CA LEU A 250 -20.25 11.61 0.74
C LEU A 250 -20.94 12.96 0.93
N LYS A 251 -20.17 14.06 0.92
CA LYS A 251 -20.72 15.41 0.98
C LYS A 251 -21.68 15.70 -0.16
N LYS A 252 -21.28 15.40 -1.41
CA LYS A 252 -22.14 15.56 -2.60
C LYS A 252 -23.41 14.70 -2.51
N LEU A 253 -23.30 13.49 -1.95
CA LEU A 253 -24.46 12.62 -1.76
C LEU A 253 -25.44 13.23 -0.74
N ILE A 254 -24.95 13.74 0.38
CA ILE A 254 -25.77 14.43 1.40
C ILE A 254 -26.47 15.64 0.77
N GLU A 255 -25.73 16.50 0.06
CA GLU A 255 -26.31 17.68 -0.63
C GLU A 255 -27.41 17.28 -1.62
N GLN A 256 -27.25 16.16 -2.34
CA GLN A 256 -28.30 15.64 -3.23
C GLN A 256 -29.54 15.15 -2.48
N TYR A 257 -29.36 14.51 -1.31
CA TYR A 257 -30.48 14.08 -0.48
C TYR A 257 -31.23 15.28 0.11
N GLU A 258 -30.52 16.28 0.60
CA GLU A 258 -31.10 17.52 1.11
C GLU A 258 -31.94 18.22 0.02
N LEU A 259 -31.40 18.33 -1.20
CA LEU A 259 -32.14 18.91 -2.33
C LEU A 259 -33.38 18.09 -2.70
N ARG A 260 -33.30 16.76 -2.64
CA ARG A 260 -34.44 15.87 -2.89
C ARG A 260 -35.51 16.02 -1.82
N GLU A 261 -35.11 16.10 -0.55
CA GLU A 261 -36.02 16.31 0.58
C GLU A 261 -36.74 17.66 0.44
N GLU A 262 -36.01 18.73 0.11
CA GLU A 262 -36.60 20.06 -0.15
C GLU A 262 -37.62 20.01 -1.32
N HIS A 263 -37.32 19.24 -2.36
CA HIS A 263 -38.27 19.04 -3.46
C HIS A 263 -39.53 18.28 -3.02
N ILE A 264 -39.37 17.23 -2.21
CA ILE A 264 -40.49 16.46 -1.66
C ILE A 264 -41.37 17.35 -0.78
N ASP A 265 -40.79 18.17 0.09
CA ASP A 265 -41.53 19.11 0.93
C ASP A 265 -42.33 20.12 0.11
N LYS A 266 -41.74 20.66 -0.97
CA LYS A 266 -42.46 21.53 -1.92
C LYS A 266 -43.65 20.83 -2.56
N VAL A 267 -43.48 19.58 -2.99
CA VAL A 267 -44.58 18.77 -3.56
C VAL A 267 -45.65 18.50 -2.52
N PHE A 268 -45.26 18.17 -1.28
CA PHE A 268 -46.18 17.89 -0.18
C PHE A 268 -47.04 19.12 0.13
N LYS A 269 -46.40 20.29 0.25
CA LYS A 269 -47.08 21.58 0.46
C LYS A 269 -48.00 21.94 -0.70
N HIS A 270 -47.59 21.69 -1.94
CA HIS A 270 -48.45 21.89 -3.10
C HIS A 270 -49.70 20.98 -3.04
N LYS A 271 -49.54 19.71 -2.67
CA LYS A 271 -50.64 18.76 -2.52
C LYS A 271 -51.58 19.13 -1.38
N GLU A 272 -51.03 19.59 -0.25
CA GLU A 272 -51.83 20.06 0.88
C GLU A 272 -52.67 21.29 0.51
N LEU A 273 -52.08 22.28 -0.15
CA LEU A 273 -52.83 23.44 -0.65
C LEU A 273 -53.89 23.06 -1.69
N GLN A 274 -53.59 22.09 -2.55
CA GLN A 274 -54.55 21.56 -3.51
C GLN A 274 -55.73 20.87 -2.79
N GLN A 275 -55.47 20.10 -1.74
CA GLN A 275 -56.50 19.46 -0.92
C GLN A 275 -57.37 20.50 -0.22
N GLN A 276 -56.77 21.49 0.44
CA GLN A 276 -57.48 22.60 1.10
C GLN A 276 -58.39 23.35 0.13
N LEU A 277 -57.95 23.58 -1.12
CA LEU A 277 -58.77 24.20 -2.15
C LEU A 277 -59.99 23.36 -2.52
N VAL A 278 -59.83 22.04 -2.64
CA VAL A 278 -60.94 21.11 -2.93
C VAL A 278 -61.93 21.09 -1.77
N ASP A 279 -61.43 20.99 -0.53
CA ASP A 279 -62.28 20.99 0.67
C ASP A 279 -63.06 22.29 0.82
N ALA A 280 -62.42 23.44 0.56
CA ALA A 280 -63.10 24.74 0.58
C ALA A 280 -64.19 24.85 -0.50
N LYS A 281 -63.93 24.35 -1.72
CA LYS A 281 -64.93 24.31 -2.80
C LYS A 281 -66.10 23.38 -2.45
N LEU A 282 -65.82 22.25 -1.81
CA LEU A 282 -66.84 21.32 -1.35
C LEU A 282 -67.71 21.96 -0.26
N GLN A 283 -67.11 22.59 0.74
CA GLN A 283 -67.82 23.32 1.79
C GLN A 283 -68.70 24.42 1.21
N GLN A 284 -68.16 25.25 0.30
CA GLN A 284 -68.93 26.29 -0.38
C GLN A 284 -70.15 25.72 -1.15
N ALA A 285 -69.97 24.59 -1.86
CA ALA A 285 -71.07 23.94 -2.57
C ALA A 285 -72.14 23.39 -1.61
N GLN A 286 -71.72 22.80 -0.49
CA GLN A 286 -72.63 22.31 0.55
C GLN A 286 -73.43 23.45 1.20
N GLU A 287 -72.80 24.59 1.48
CA GLU A 287 -73.47 25.77 2.02
C GLU A 287 -74.49 26.34 1.04
N MET A 288 -74.13 26.50 -0.25
CA MET A 288 -75.08 26.95 -1.28
C MET A 288 -76.28 26.00 -1.43
N LEU A 289 -76.04 24.68 -1.36
CA LEU A 289 -77.12 23.68 -1.40
C LEU A 289 -78.04 23.83 -0.20
N LYS A 290 -77.47 23.92 1.01
CA LYS A 290 -78.25 24.11 2.25
C LYS A 290 -79.07 25.40 2.21
N GLU A 291 -78.49 26.51 1.76
CA GLU A 291 -79.23 27.76 1.61
C GLU A 291 -80.38 27.63 0.60
N ALA A 292 -80.18 26.92 -0.51
CA ALA A 292 -81.21 26.67 -1.50
C ALA A 292 -82.34 25.79 -0.94
N GLU A 293 -82.00 24.73 -0.20
CA GLU A 293 -82.96 23.89 0.52
C GLU A 293 -83.77 24.70 1.54
N GLU A 294 -83.11 25.57 2.32
CA GLU A 294 -83.78 26.45 3.27
C GLU A 294 -84.69 27.47 2.58
N ARG A 295 -84.27 28.07 1.46
CA ARG A 295 -85.13 28.97 0.66
C ARG A 295 -86.36 28.23 0.15
N HIS A 296 -86.17 27.07 -0.47
CA HIS A 296 -87.25 26.25 -0.98
C HIS A 296 -88.20 25.81 0.14
N GLN A 297 -87.67 25.45 1.31
CA GLN A 297 -88.50 25.10 2.47
C GLN A 297 -89.33 26.29 2.96
N ARG A 298 -88.75 27.50 3.04
CA ARG A 298 -89.49 28.73 3.38
C ARG A 298 -90.60 29.04 2.37
N GLU A 299 -90.32 28.91 1.08
CA GLU A 299 -91.31 29.11 0.00
C GLU A 299 -92.44 28.08 0.08
N LYS A 300 -92.09 26.80 0.28
CA LYS A 300 -93.07 25.72 0.47
C LYS A 300 -93.98 25.99 1.67
N ASP A 301 -93.41 26.40 2.81
CA ASP A 301 -94.18 26.70 4.02
C ASP A 301 -95.08 27.93 3.83
N PHE A 302 -94.63 28.94 3.08
CA PHE A 302 -95.42 30.11 2.73
C PHE A 302 -96.62 29.72 1.84
N LEU A 303 -96.39 29.00 0.74
CA LEU A 303 -97.44 28.56 -0.17
C LEU A 303 -98.45 27.64 0.52
N LEU A 304 -97.99 26.77 1.43
CA LEU A 304 -98.88 25.91 2.20
C LEU A 304 -99.80 26.73 3.12
N LYS A 305 -99.28 27.77 3.78
CA LYS A 305 -100.10 28.70 4.59
C LYS A 305 -101.12 29.44 3.75
N GLU A 306 -100.70 30.00 2.62
CA GLU A 306 -101.59 30.72 1.69
C GLU A 306 -102.70 29.80 1.14
N ALA A 307 -102.37 28.55 0.80
CA ALA A 307 -103.34 27.55 0.36
C ALA A 307 -104.38 27.24 1.46
N VAL A 308 -103.94 27.06 2.71
CA VAL A 308 -104.84 26.81 3.86
C VAL A 308 -105.74 28.03 4.13
N GLU A 309 -105.21 29.25 4.07
CA GLU A 309 -105.99 30.48 4.26
C GLU A 309 -107.03 30.66 3.14
N SER A 310 -106.64 30.45 1.89
CA SER A 310 -107.54 30.48 0.73
C SER A 310 -108.64 29.43 0.82
N GLN A 311 -108.30 28.20 1.26
CA GLN A 311 -109.27 27.15 1.51
C GLN A 311 -110.28 27.56 2.59
N ARG A 312 -109.81 28.12 3.72
CA ARG A 312 -110.67 28.61 4.80
C ARG A 312 -111.62 29.71 4.32
N MET A 313 -111.14 30.63 3.49
CA MET A 313 -111.96 31.67 2.88
C MET A 313 -113.03 31.08 1.94
N CYS A 314 -112.65 30.10 1.11
CA CYS A 314 -113.60 29.37 0.27
C CYS A 314 -114.67 28.65 1.09
N GLU A 315 -114.30 28.00 2.19
CA GLU A 315 -115.24 27.33 3.10
C GLU A 315 -116.21 28.31 3.75
N LEU A 316 -115.73 29.47 4.21
CA LEU A 316 -116.57 30.53 4.76
C LEU A 316 -117.57 31.07 3.72
N MET A 317 -117.10 31.31 2.49
CA MET A 317 -117.97 31.76 1.39
C MET A 317 -119.03 30.72 1.05
N LYS A 318 -118.68 29.42 1.02
CA LYS A 318 -119.65 28.33 0.85
C LYS A 318 -120.70 28.30 1.96
N GLN A 319 -120.30 28.53 3.21
CA GLN A 319 -121.25 28.62 4.34
C GLN A 319 -122.19 29.82 4.20
N GLN A 320 -121.66 30.99 3.82
CA GLN A 320 -122.49 32.18 3.54
C GLN A 320 -123.45 31.95 2.37
N GLU A 321 -122.98 31.34 1.28
CA GLU A 321 -123.81 30.97 0.13
C GLU A 321 -124.94 30.03 0.54
N ALA A 322 -124.65 29.00 1.34
CA ALA A 322 -125.65 28.07 1.87
C ALA A 322 -126.68 28.77 2.75
N HIS A 323 -126.24 29.67 3.64
CA HIS A 323 -127.12 30.46 4.49
C HIS A 323 -128.04 31.39 3.66
N LEU A 324 -127.51 32.10 2.66
CA LEU A 324 -128.30 32.94 1.77
C LEU A 324 -129.31 32.13 0.95
N LYS A 325 -128.93 30.94 0.47
CA LYS A 325 -129.85 30.00 -0.20
C LYS A 325 -130.98 29.56 0.74
N GLN A 326 -130.68 29.25 1.99
CA GLN A 326 -131.70 28.91 2.99
C GLN A 326 -132.64 30.09 3.27
N GLN A 327 -132.11 31.31 3.36
CA GLN A 327 -132.90 32.53 3.54
C GLN A 327 -133.81 32.81 2.33
N LEU A 328 -133.29 32.63 1.11
CA LEU A 328 -134.08 32.71 -0.12
C LEU A 328 -135.20 31.66 -0.11
N ALA A 329 -134.91 30.41 0.24
CA ALA A 329 -135.92 29.36 0.33
C ALA A 329 -137.02 29.70 1.35
N LEU A 330 -136.65 30.23 2.52
CA LEU A 330 -137.59 30.67 3.54
C LEU A 330 -138.46 31.84 3.07
N TYR A 331 -137.88 32.82 2.38
CA TYR A 331 -138.67 33.93 1.80
C TYR A 331 -139.58 33.45 0.65
N THR A 332 -139.13 32.48 -0.15
CA THR A 332 -139.96 31.84 -1.18
C THR A 332 -141.16 31.14 -0.54
N GLU A 333 -140.95 30.33 0.50
CA GLU A 333 -142.03 29.67 1.25
C GLU A 333 -143.01 30.69 1.85
N LYS A 334 -142.50 31.77 2.46
CA LYS A 334 -143.34 32.87 2.98
C LYS A 334 -144.14 33.56 1.89
N PHE A 335 -143.56 33.74 0.71
CA PHE A 335 -144.24 34.34 -0.42
C PHE A 335 -145.33 33.41 -0.97
N GLU A 336 -145.05 32.10 -1.07
CA GLU A 336 -146.05 31.08 -1.43
C GLU A 336 -147.19 31.03 -0.41
N GLU A 337 -146.90 31.08 0.89
CA GLU A 337 -147.92 31.20 1.96
C GLU A 337 -148.78 32.45 1.79
N PHE A 338 -148.15 33.61 1.51
CA PHE A 338 -148.85 34.87 1.29
C PHE A 338 -149.72 34.81 0.02
N GLN A 339 -149.19 34.28 -1.07
CA GLN A 339 -149.92 34.09 -2.33
C GLN A 339 -151.08 33.11 -2.16
N ASN A 340 -150.88 32.02 -1.43
CA ASN A 340 -151.95 31.06 -1.08
C ASN A 340 -153.03 31.74 -0.24
N THR A 341 -152.65 32.55 0.74
CA THR A 341 -153.59 33.32 1.57
C THR A 341 -154.33 34.36 0.74
N LEU A 342 -153.64 35.05 -0.17
CA LEU A 342 -154.23 36.03 -1.09
C LEU A 342 -155.21 35.36 -2.06
N SER A 343 -154.87 34.19 -2.60
CA SER A 343 -155.76 33.39 -3.45
C SER A 343 -157.01 32.96 -2.69
N LYS A 344 -156.86 32.43 -1.47
CA LYS A 344 -158.01 32.10 -0.59
C LYS A 344 -158.86 33.33 -0.29
N SER A 345 -158.25 34.47 0.00
CA SER A 345 -158.94 35.74 0.23
C SER A 345 -159.70 36.20 -1.02
N SER A 346 -159.08 36.14 -2.20
CA SER A 346 -159.73 36.44 -3.49
C SER A 346 -160.92 35.52 -3.76
N GLU A 347 -160.82 34.24 -3.42
CA GLU A 347 -161.90 33.26 -3.53
C GLU A 347 -163.06 33.61 -2.57
N VAL A 348 -162.75 34.02 -1.34
CA VAL A 348 -163.74 34.55 -0.37
C VAL A 348 -164.40 35.84 -0.88
N PHE A 349 -163.64 36.77 -1.46
CA PHE A 349 -164.20 37.98 -2.08
C PHE A 349 -165.11 37.65 -3.27
N THR A 350 -164.72 36.67 -4.08
CA THR A 350 -165.49 36.23 -5.25
C THR A 350 -166.81 35.58 -4.82
N THR A 351 -166.78 34.73 -3.79
CA THR A 351 -167.99 34.13 -3.21
C THR A 351 -168.89 35.17 -2.56
N PHE A 352 -168.34 36.11 -1.77
CA PHE A 352 -169.12 37.23 -1.23
C PHE A 352 -169.77 38.07 -2.33
N LYS A 353 -169.07 38.36 -3.42
CA LYS A 353 -169.63 39.08 -4.57
C LYS A 353 -170.79 38.31 -5.20
N GLN A 354 -170.64 37.00 -5.40
CA GLN A 354 -171.71 36.15 -5.92
C GLN A 354 -172.94 36.12 -4.98
N GLU A 355 -172.73 36.04 -3.67
CA GLU A 355 -173.80 36.13 -2.69
C GLU A 355 -174.47 37.52 -2.69
N MET A 356 -173.69 38.60 -2.79
CA MET A 356 -174.20 39.97 -2.88
C MET A 356 -175.02 40.19 -4.16
N GLU A 357 -174.61 39.61 -5.30
CA GLU A 357 -175.39 39.62 -6.53
C GLU A 357 -176.69 38.80 -6.42
N LYS A 358 -176.65 37.62 -5.78
CA LYS A 358 -177.86 36.85 -5.47
C LYS A 358 -178.81 37.63 -4.55
N MET A 359 -178.27 38.29 -3.53
CA MET A 359 -179.02 39.14 -2.62
C MET A 359 -179.61 40.35 -3.35
N THR A 360 -178.85 41.01 -4.22
CA THR A 360 -179.31 42.13 -5.06
C THR A 360 -180.42 41.69 -6.02
N LYS A 361 -180.31 40.50 -6.64
CA LYS A 361 -181.38 39.92 -7.47
C LYS A 361 -182.64 39.64 -6.65
N LYS A 362 -182.48 39.18 -5.40
CA LYS A 362 -183.60 38.95 -4.47
C LYS A 362 -184.27 40.26 -4.07
N ILE A 363 -183.50 41.32 -3.80
CA ILE A 363 -184.00 42.68 -3.55
C ILE A 363 -184.80 43.18 -4.77
N LYS A 364 -184.23 43.11 -5.99
CA LYS A 364 -184.94 43.52 -7.22
C LYS A 364 -186.23 42.74 -7.46
N LYS A 365 -186.28 41.47 -7.08
CA LYS A 365 -187.51 40.66 -7.19
C LYS A 365 -188.58 41.15 -6.20
N LEU A 366 -188.19 41.39 -4.95
CA LEU A 366 -189.08 41.95 -3.92
C LEU A 366 -189.53 43.37 -4.27
N GLU A 367 -188.67 44.20 -4.87
CA GLU A 367 -189.04 45.53 -5.37
C GLU A 367 -190.07 45.46 -6.50
N LYS A 368 -189.93 44.51 -7.44
CA LYS A 368 -190.92 44.24 -8.49
C LYS A 368 -192.26 43.77 -7.93
N GLU A 369 -192.23 42.87 -6.95
CA GLU A 369 -193.43 42.45 -6.22
C GLU A 369 -194.06 43.65 -5.50
N THR A 370 -193.26 44.52 -4.87
CA THR A 370 -193.72 45.75 -4.20
C THR A 370 -194.33 46.75 -5.17
N THR A 371 -193.74 46.96 -6.35
CA THR A 371 -194.31 47.85 -7.38
C THR A 371 -195.58 47.27 -7.99
N MET A 372 -195.67 45.95 -8.16
CA MET A 372 -196.90 45.28 -8.57
C MET A 372 -198.01 45.50 -7.53
N TYR A 373 -197.73 45.33 -6.24
CA TYR A 373 -198.70 45.61 -5.17
C TYR A 373 -199.11 47.08 -5.14
N ARG A 374 -198.16 48.01 -5.36
CA ARG A 374 -198.42 49.46 -5.43
C ARG A 374 -199.29 49.82 -6.63
N SER A 375 -199.04 49.26 -7.81
CA SER A 375 -199.85 49.46 -9.03
C SER A 375 -201.25 48.86 -8.89
N ARG A 376 -201.39 47.68 -8.25
CA ARG A 376 -202.71 47.13 -7.89
C ARG A 376 -203.47 48.04 -6.94
N TRP A 377 -202.78 48.60 -5.94
CA TRP A 377 -203.36 49.55 -5.00
C TRP A 377 -203.80 50.84 -5.70
N GLU A 378 -202.96 51.45 -6.55
CA GLU A 378 -203.30 52.64 -7.34
C GLU A 378 -204.44 52.40 -8.32
N SER A 379 -204.48 51.23 -8.98
CA SER A 379 -205.59 50.85 -9.87
C SER A 379 -206.90 50.69 -9.11
N SER A 380 -206.87 50.12 -7.91
CA SER A 380 -208.04 50.02 -7.04
C SER A 380 -208.49 51.40 -6.53
N ASN A 381 -207.54 52.29 -6.24
CA ASN A 381 -207.82 53.65 -5.76
C ASN A 381 -208.36 54.54 -6.89
N LYS A 382 -207.91 54.32 -8.14
CA LYS A 382 -208.39 55.00 -9.33
C LYS A 382 -209.81 54.56 -9.72
N ALA A 383 -210.12 53.26 -9.60
CA ALA A 383 -211.48 52.74 -9.76
C ALA A 383 -212.45 53.26 -8.67
N LEU A 384 -211.93 53.53 -7.46
CA LEU A 384 -212.67 54.17 -6.38
C LEU A 384 -212.95 55.66 -6.65
N LEU A 385 -212.01 56.37 -7.29
CA LEU A 385 -212.19 57.77 -7.71
C LEU A 385 -213.18 57.89 -8.89
N GLU A 386 -213.18 56.96 -9.85
CA GLU A 386 -214.15 56.92 -10.97
C GLU A 386 -215.59 56.57 -10.52
N MET A 387 -215.79 56.06 -9.29
CA MET A 387 -217.13 55.87 -8.68
C MET A 387 -217.59 57.05 -7.80
N ALA A 388 -216.75 58.06 -7.56
CA ALA A 388 -217.05 59.19 -6.67
C ALA A 388 -217.41 60.50 -7.40
N GLU A 389 -217.39 60.50 -8.74
CA GLU A 389 -217.80 61.63 -9.60
C GLU A 389 -219.08 61.34 -10.44
N GLU A 390 -219.80 60.26 -10.13
CA GLU A 390 -221.26 60.08 -10.40
C GLU A 390 -222.06 60.47 -9.16
#